data_AF-A0A0G1HEN7-F1
#
_entry.id   AF-A0A0G1HEN7-F1
#
_cell.length_a   1.000
_cell.length_b   1.000
_cell.length_c   1.000
_cell.angle_alpha   90.00
_cell.angle_beta   90.00
_cell.angle_gamma   90.00
#
_symmetry.space_group_name_H-M   'P 1'
#
loop_
_entity.id
_entity.type
_entity.pdbx_description
1 polymer ?
#
loop_
_entity_poly.entity_id
_entity_poly.type
_entity_poly.pdbx_seq_one_letter_code
_entity_poly.pdbx_strand_id
1 'polypeptide(L)'
;MRRLFPALSFLVGLALVFASFYPVSANGLKNISAKALDDHECDSTEWHFVITQIDNEDHAPGSINVFWANGASESVPLWKFTGGTAHYVTTSNLDSVVTSATAQIYEEWSGQFNLSHGPCGS
;
A
#
# COMPACT_ATOMS: atom_id res chain seq x y z
N MET A 1 -25.81 48.19 -60.74
CA MET A 1 -26.50 47.21 -59.86
C MET A 1 -26.21 47.64 -58.41
N ARG A 2 -27.15 48.24 -57.64
CA ARG A 2 -28.00 47.64 -56.57
C ARG A 2 -27.18 46.72 -55.63
N ARG A 3 -27.09 46.79 -54.28
CA ARG A 3 -27.79 47.39 -53.10
C ARG A 3 -26.79 47.33 -51.90
N LEU A 4 -26.66 48.29 -50.98
CA LEU A 4 -27.39 48.53 -49.69
C LEU A 4 -27.22 47.48 -48.55
N PHE A 5 -27.03 47.98 -47.31
CA PHE A 5 -27.22 47.41 -45.93
C PHE A 5 -25.97 46.93 -45.12
N PRO A 6 -26.00 46.83 -43.76
CA PRO A 6 -25.61 47.88 -42.79
C PRO A 6 -24.69 47.35 -41.64
N ALA A 7 -24.49 48.17 -40.60
CA ALA A 7 -23.75 47.86 -39.37
C ALA A 7 -24.25 46.60 -38.61
N LEU A 8 -23.33 45.86 -37.95
CA LEU A 8 -23.67 45.06 -36.77
C LEU A 8 -22.46 44.83 -35.85
N SER A 9 -22.48 45.50 -34.71
CA SER A 9 -21.69 45.25 -33.50
C SER A 9 -22.02 43.87 -32.92
N PHE A 10 -21.08 43.05 -32.43
CA PHE A 10 -21.38 42.02 -31.42
C PHE A 10 -20.11 41.58 -30.64
N LEU A 11 -20.05 42.10 -29.40
CA LEU A 11 -19.71 41.43 -28.14
C LEU A 11 -18.37 40.69 -27.94
N VAL A 12 -17.59 41.26 -27.01
CA VAL A 12 -16.60 40.59 -26.17
C VAL A 12 -17.28 39.44 -25.41
N GLY A 13 -17.02 38.21 -25.83
CA GLY A 13 -17.32 37.02 -25.03
C GLY A 13 -16.19 36.75 -24.05
N LEU A 14 -16.26 37.32 -22.84
CA LEU A 14 -15.39 36.91 -21.75
C LEU A 14 -15.89 35.55 -21.23
N ALA A 15 -15.30 34.46 -21.73
CA ALA A 15 -15.52 33.14 -21.19
C ALA A 15 -14.85 33.04 -19.80
N LEU A 16 -15.66 33.06 -18.73
CA LEU A 16 -15.21 32.67 -17.40
C LEU A 16 -14.96 31.15 -17.40
N VAL A 17 -13.71 30.76 -17.59
CA VAL A 17 -13.28 29.38 -17.38
C VAL A 17 -13.25 29.15 -15.87
N PHE A 18 -14.35 28.62 -15.32
CA PHE A 18 -14.34 28.05 -13.98
C PHE A 18 -13.53 26.76 -14.04
N ALA A 19 -12.23 26.85 -13.74
CA ALA A 19 -11.43 25.68 -13.43
C ALA A 19 -11.96 25.11 -12.11
N SER A 20 -12.76 24.04 -12.19
CA SER A 20 -13.19 23.28 -11.03
C SER A 20 -11.95 22.66 -10.38
N PHE A 21 -11.43 23.30 -9.34
CA PHE A 21 -10.43 22.70 -8.46
C PHE A 21 -11.14 21.67 -7.58
N TYR A 22 -11.20 20.43 -8.04
CA TYR A 22 -11.51 19.32 -7.14
C TYR A 22 -10.30 19.13 -6.22
N PRO A 23 -10.47 19.12 -4.89
CA PRO A 23 -9.40 18.65 -4.03
C PRO A 23 -9.19 17.17 -4.35
N VAL A 24 -8.03 16.83 -4.93
CA VAL A 24 -7.52 15.47 -4.89
C VAL A 24 -7.30 15.15 -3.42
N SER A 25 -8.07 14.20 -2.87
CA SER A 25 -7.72 13.59 -1.60
C SER A 25 -6.39 12.89 -1.82
N ALA A 26 -5.31 13.43 -1.28
CA ALA A 26 -4.10 12.65 -1.11
C ALA A 26 -4.43 11.63 -0.01
N ASN A 27 -4.82 10.42 -0.39
CA ASN A 27 -4.89 9.32 0.57
C ASN A 27 -3.48 9.17 1.15
N GLY A 28 -3.30 9.61 2.40
CA GLY A 28 -2.02 9.58 3.07
C GLY A 28 -1.54 8.13 3.24
N LEU A 29 -0.24 7.95 3.37
CA LEU A 29 0.36 6.67 3.75
C LEU A 29 0.85 6.75 5.19
N LYS A 30 0.72 5.65 5.93
CA LYS A 30 1.31 5.47 7.26
C LYS A 30 2.21 4.25 7.30
N ASN A 31 3.22 4.32 8.17
CA ASN A 31 4.07 3.17 8.47
C ASN A 31 3.34 2.22 9.43
N ILE A 32 3.45 0.93 9.16
CA ILE A 32 2.93 -0.15 9.98
C ILE A 32 4.03 -1.16 10.27
N SER A 33 3.91 -1.86 11.39
CA SER A 33 4.89 -2.87 11.83
C SER A 33 4.19 -4.17 12.20
N ALA A 34 4.85 -5.28 11.88
CA ALA A 34 4.37 -6.60 12.25
C ALA A 34 4.39 -6.80 13.76
N LYS A 35 3.39 -7.54 14.25
CA LYS A 35 3.29 -8.04 15.63
C LYS A 35 3.51 -9.55 15.65
N ALA A 36 3.40 -10.14 16.84
CA ALA A 36 3.54 -11.58 17.08
C ALA A 36 4.87 -12.14 16.54
N LEU A 37 5.97 -11.39 16.74
CA LEU A 37 7.30 -11.82 16.30
C LEU A 37 7.87 -12.97 17.16
N ASP A 38 7.28 -13.17 18.33
CA ASP A 38 7.66 -14.13 19.37
C ASP A 38 6.51 -15.08 19.78
N ASP A 39 5.32 -14.93 19.19
CA ASP A 39 4.10 -15.72 19.49
C ASP A 39 3.36 -16.07 18.18
N HIS A 40 4.08 -16.68 17.25
CA HIS A 40 3.59 -17.16 15.96
C HIS A 40 3.58 -18.69 15.90
N GLU A 41 2.85 -19.26 14.93
CA GLU A 41 2.84 -20.71 14.71
C GLU A 41 4.21 -21.20 14.19
N CYS A 42 4.66 -22.36 14.68
CA CYS A 42 5.95 -22.91 14.28
C CYS A 42 5.88 -23.56 12.89
N ASP A 43 6.66 -23.04 11.95
CA ASP A 43 6.97 -23.66 10.66
C ASP A 43 8.46 -23.42 10.34
N SER A 44 9.28 -24.46 10.34
CA SER A 44 10.72 -24.31 10.10
C SER A 44 11.11 -24.10 8.64
N THR A 45 10.16 -24.06 7.70
CA THR A 45 10.41 -24.07 6.26
C THR A 45 10.24 -22.71 5.58
N GLU A 46 9.51 -21.79 6.21
CA GLU A 46 9.25 -20.45 5.66
C GLU A 46 8.95 -19.43 6.75
N TRP A 47 9.12 -18.15 6.45
CA TRP A 47 8.50 -17.05 7.17
C TRP A 47 7.26 -16.60 6.40
N HIS A 48 6.12 -16.50 7.07
CA HIS A 48 4.87 -16.05 6.46
C HIS A 48 4.24 -14.91 7.24
N PHE A 49 4.07 -13.78 6.57
CA PHE A 49 3.47 -12.57 7.13
C PHE A 49 2.13 -12.27 6.48
N VAL A 50 1.23 -11.66 7.25
CA VAL A 50 -0.09 -11.26 6.77
C VAL A 50 -0.43 -9.82 7.14
N ILE A 51 -1.00 -9.08 6.20
CA ILE A 51 -1.64 -7.78 6.42
C ILE A 51 -3.13 -7.93 6.08
N THR A 52 -3.99 -7.79 7.08
CA THR A 52 -5.43 -8.11 7.01
C THR A 52 -6.29 -6.86 6.87
N GLN A 53 -7.57 -7.05 6.51
CA GLN A 53 -8.58 -5.98 6.41
C GLN A 53 -8.19 -4.87 5.43
N ILE A 54 -7.55 -5.27 4.34
CA ILE A 54 -7.30 -4.42 3.19
C ILE A 54 -8.57 -4.44 2.33
N ASP A 55 -9.06 -3.27 1.95
CA ASP A 55 -10.31 -3.07 1.22
C ASP A 55 -10.26 -3.59 -0.23
N ASN A 56 -9.12 -3.46 -0.91
CA ASN A 56 -8.90 -4.01 -2.25
C ASN A 56 -7.43 -4.44 -2.46
N GLU A 57 -7.18 -5.21 -3.53
CA GLU A 57 -5.84 -5.71 -3.84
C GLU A 57 -4.84 -4.60 -4.20
N ASP A 58 -5.29 -3.57 -4.92
CA ASP A 58 -4.44 -2.43 -5.33
C ASP A 58 -3.94 -1.59 -4.15
N HIS A 59 -4.57 -1.72 -2.98
CA HIS A 59 -4.18 -1.08 -1.73
C HIS A 59 -3.27 -1.94 -0.86
N ALA A 60 -3.02 -3.19 -1.25
CA ALA A 60 -2.04 -4.03 -0.56
C ALA A 60 -0.62 -3.50 -0.81
N PRO A 61 0.23 -3.42 0.23
CA PRO A 61 1.64 -3.11 0.01
C PRO A 61 2.27 -4.12 -0.97
N GLY A 62 2.96 -3.63 -2.00
CA GLY A 62 3.64 -4.51 -2.97
C GLY A 62 4.80 -5.31 -2.36
N SER A 63 5.29 -4.91 -1.19
CA SER A 63 6.35 -5.58 -0.43
C SER A 63 6.34 -5.16 1.04
N ILE A 64 7.00 -5.94 1.89
CA ILE A 64 7.37 -5.59 3.26
C ILE A 64 8.89 -5.59 3.42
N ASN A 65 9.42 -4.80 4.36
CA ASN A 65 10.84 -4.85 4.72
C ASN A 65 11.01 -5.62 6.02
N VAL A 66 11.72 -6.74 5.97
CA VAL A 66 11.98 -7.65 7.11
C VAL A 66 13.43 -7.50 7.55
N PHE A 67 13.67 -7.52 8.85
CA PHE A 67 14.99 -7.45 9.48
C PHE A 67 15.16 -8.61 10.45
N TRP A 68 16.32 -9.25 10.41
CA TRP A 68 16.66 -10.39 11.26
C TRP A 68 17.75 -10.05 12.28
N ALA A 69 17.83 -10.86 13.34
CA ALA A 69 18.80 -10.69 14.42
C ALA A 69 20.26 -10.86 13.94
N ASN A 70 20.50 -11.59 12.85
CA ASN A 70 21.81 -11.71 12.20
C ASN A 70 22.25 -10.42 11.45
N GLY A 71 21.42 -9.37 11.45
CA GLY A 71 21.69 -8.10 10.79
C GLY A 71 21.29 -8.06 9.31
N ALA A 72 20.76 -9.15 8.75
CA ALA A 72 20.23 -9.17 7.39
C ALA A 72 18.90 -8.41 7.30
N SER A 73 18.60 -7.96 6.09
CA SER A 73 17.29 -7.43 5.74
C SER A 73 16.89 -7.85 4.33
N GLU A 74 15.58 -7.91 4.08
CA GLU A 74 15.00 -8.30 2.80
C GLU A 74 13.73 -7.49 2.53
N SER A 75 13.55 -7.10 1.27
CA SER A 75 12.25 -6.62 0.77
C SER A 75 11.49 -7.82 0.24
N VAL A 76 10.56 -8.36 1.03
CA VAL A 76 9.78 -9.54 0.69
C VAL A 76 8.58 -9.09 -0.15
N PRO A 77 8.44 -9.54 -1.42
CA PRO A 77 7.36 -9.12 -2.29
C PRO A 77 6.02 -9.71 -1.85
N LEU A 78 4.93 -9.04 -2.23
CA LEU A 78 3.58 -9.59 -2.13
C LEU A 78 3.50 -10.91 -2.89
N TRP A 79 3.15 -11.99 -2.20
CA TRP A 79 3.00 -13.31 -2.79
C TRP A 79 1.57 -13.54 -3.29
N LYS A 80 0.57 -13.16 -2.47
CA LYS A 80 -0.84 -13.40 -2.76
C LYS A 80 -1.74 -12.41 -2.03
N PHE A 81 -2.84 -12.02 -2.67
CA PHE A 81 -3.94 -11.32 -2.02
C PHE A 81 -5.22 -12.17 -2.07
N THR A 82 -5.88 -12.39 -0.92
CA THR A 82 -7.14 -13.14 -0.88
C THR A 82 -7.98 -12.72 0.33
N GLY A 83 -9.27 -12.48 0.11
CA GLY A 83 -10.22 -12.20 1.20
C GLY A 83 -9.85 -10.97 2.04
N GLY A 84 -9.25 -9.93 1.44
CA GLY A 84 -8.79 -8.74 2.15
C GLY A 84 -7.49 -8.95 2.95
N THR A 85 -6.74 -10.02 2.65
CA THR A 85 -5.46 -10.32 3.29
C THR A 85 -4.35 -10.42 2.25
N ALA A 86 -3.30 -9.64 2.46
CA ALA A 86 -2.04 -9.72 1.72
C ALA A 86 -1.09 -10.68 2.44
N HIS A 87 -0.49 -11.58 1.68
CA HIS A 87 0.42 -12.62 2.16
C HIS A 87 1.82 -12.40 1.59
N TYR A 88 2.84 -12.52 2.46
CA TYR A 88 4.24 -12.36 2.10
C TYR A 88 5.03 -13.55 2.64
N VAL A 89 5.79 -14.22 1.77
CA VAL A 89 6.49 -15.47 2.10
C VAL A 89 7.96 -15.33 1.70
N THR A 90 8.86 -15.75 2.58
CA THR A 90 10.30 -15.89 2.28
C THR A 90 10.88 -17.12 2.97
N THR A 91 11.88 -17.74 2.34
CA THR A 91 12.66 -18.86 2.90
C THR A 91 14.05 -18.41 3.34
N SER A 92 14.32 -17.10 3.37
CA SER A 92 15.58 -16.53 3.82
C SER A 92 15.70 -16.56 5.34
N ASN A 93 16.93 -16.70 5.85
CA ASN A 93 17.27 -16.56 7.28
C ASN A 93 16.39 -17.41 8.23
N LEU A 94 16.09 -18.66 7.87
CA LEU A 94 15.27 -19.57 8.69
C LEU A 94 15.93 -19.94 10.03
N ASP A 95 17.21 -19.62 10.20
CA ASP A 95 18.02 -19.82 11.39
C ASP A 95 18.21 -18.54 12.23
N SER A 96 17.42 -17.47 11.98
CA SER A 96 17.53 -16.20 12.71
C SER A 96 16.17 -15.60 13.06
N VAL A 97 16.02 -15.03 14.27
CA VAL A 97 14.81 -14.32 14.70
C VAL A 97 14.49 -13.15 13.77
N VAL A 98 13.23 -12.99 13.38
CA VAL A 98 12.73 -11.72 12.84
C VAL A 98 12.65 -10.69 13.97
N THR A 99 13.33 -9.56 13.81
CA THR A 99 13.34 -8.46 14.80
C THR A 99 12.37 -7.34 14.47
N SER A 100 12.09 -7.13 13.18
CA SER A 100 11.04 -6.23 12.73
C SER A 100 10.61 -6.56 11.31
N ALA A 101 9.34 -6.31 10.99
CA ALA A 101 8.87 -6.22 9.62
C ALA A 101 7.98 -4.98 9.48
N THR A 102 8.15 -4.22 8.40
CA THR A 102 7.48 -2.92 8.20
C THR A 102 6.95 -2.75 6.79
N ALA A 103 5.91 -1.93 6.65
CA ALA A 103 5.34 -1.54 5.36
C ALA A 103 4.69 -0.15 5.44
N GLN A 104 4.34 0.40 4.28
CA GLN A 104 3.47 1.58 4.17
C GLN A 104 2.11 1.16 3.63
N ILE A 105 1.05 1.68 4.25
CA ILE A 105 -0.34 1.43 3.86
C ILE A 105 -1.16 2.71 3.98
N TYR A 106 -2.29 2.79 3.29
CA TYR A 106 -3.21 3.93 3.35
C TYR A 106 -3.65 4.26 4.79
N GLU A 107 -3.79 5.55 5.09
CA GLU A 107 -4.01 6.08 6.44
C GLU A 107 -5.25 5.51 7.13
N GLU A 108 -6.31 5.24 6.36
CA GLU A 108 -7.61 4.76 6.83
C GLU A 108 -7.60 3.28 7.25
N TRP A 109 -6.54 2.53 6.92
CA TRP A 109 -6.44 1.11 7.23
C TRP A 109 -6.49 0.85 8.75
N SER A 110 -7.31 -0.09 9.20
CA SER A 110 -7.49 -0.40 10.64
C SER A 110 -7.22 -1.87 10.99
N GLY A 111 -6.62 -2.61 10.07
CA GLY A 111 -6.34 -4.03 10.20
C GLY A 111 -5.15 -4.38 11.09
N GLN A 112 -4.63 -5.58 10.88
CA GLN A 112 -3.45 -6.09 11.59
C GLN A 112 -2.37 -6.52 10.60
N PHE A 113 -1.11 -6.27 10.98
CA PHE A 113 0.08 -6.80 10.34
C PHE A 113 0.74 -7.74 11.36
N ASN A 114 0.80 -9.03 11.05
CA ASN A 114 1.33 -10.06 11.94
C ASN A 114 2.31 -10.96 11.20
N LEU A 115 3.30 -11.46 11.93
CA LEU A 115 3.94 -12.72 11.58
C LEU A 115 2.95 -13.85 11.90
N SER A 116 2.54 -14.61 10.88
CA SER A 116 1.55 -15.69 11.03
C SER A 116 2.25 -16.97 11.50
N HIS A 117 3.29 -17.36 10.78
CA HIS A 117 4.07 -18.55 11.09
C HIS A 117 5.52 -18.42 10.60
N GLY A 118 6.39 -19.20 11.23
CA GLY A 118 7.80 -19.31 10.88
C GLY A 118 8.61 -20.08 11.91
N PRO A 119 9.94 -20.16 11.75
CA PRO A 119 10.79 -20.90 12.67
C PRO A 119 10.59 -20.47 14.13
N CYS A 120 10.60 -21.46 15.02
CA CYS A 120 10.53 -21.26 16.46
C CYS A 120 11.91 -21.43 17.08
N GLY A 121 12.31 -20.48 17.94
CA GLY A 121 13.62 -20.51 18.61
C GLY A 121 14.81 -20.16 17.71
N SER A 122 14.55 -19.70 16.49
CA SER A 122 15.47 -18.94 15.64
C SER A 122 15.69 -17.55 16.18
#